data_AF-A4ZYV6-F1
#
_entry.id   AF-A4ZYV6-F1
#
_cell.length_a   1.000
_cell.length_b   1.000
_cell.length_c   1.000
_cell.angle_alpha   90.00
_cell.angle_beta   90.00
_cell.angle_gamma   90.00
#
_symmetry.space_group_name_H-M   'P 1'
#
loop_
_entity.id
_entity.type
_entity.pdbx_description
1 polymer ?
#
loop_
_entity_poly.entity_id
_entity_poly.type
_entity_poly.pdbx_seq_one_letter_code
_entity_poly.pdbx_strand_id
1 'polypeptide(L)'
;MSAPFKWTIVGVFIVLVVIVGAIGFSRHDANVRTLQEVQFALESSNIGAARDGNELTLSSDAVTNMIAEVIKTQKNNGNDIRVNYAFLNKDNEITSNPESANSIQFQIQLLKDKKVVSTSESRLVLKEIENG
;
A
#
# COMPACT_ATOMS: atom_id res chain seq x y z
N MET A 1 31.43 29.81 -33.37
CA MET A 1 31.32 29.33 -31.97
C MET A 1 32.43 28.32 -31.74
N SER A 2 33.40 28.66 -30.88
CA SER A 2 34.62 27.87 -30.65
C SER A 2 34.27 26.51 -30.05
N ALA A 3 34.92 25.46 -30.57
CA ALA A 3 34.75 24.06 -30.18
C ALA A 3 34.63 23.80 -28.64
N PRO A 4 35.39 24.44 -27.74
CA PRO A 4 35.25 24.22 -26.30
C PRO A 4 33.89 24.63 -25.71
N PHE A 5 33.23 25.66 -26.26
CA PHE A 5 31.94 26.15 -25.74
C PHE A 5 30.77 25.18 -26.00
N LYS A 6 30.85 24.40 -27.09
CA LYS A 6 29.84 23.38 -27.41
C LYS A 6 29.89 22.21 -26.42
N TRP A 7 31.08 21.81 -26.00
CA TRP A 7 31.27 20.69 -25.06
C TRP A 7 30.89 21.06 -23.62
N THR A 8 31.10 22.31 -23.21
CA THR A 8 30.62 22.79 -21.89
C THR A 8 29.09 22.78 -21.80
N ILE A 9 28.38 23.13 -22.88
CA ILE A 9 26.92 23.10 -22.91
C ILE A 9 26.39 21.66 -22.80
N VAL A 10 27.01 20.72 -23.53
CA VAL A 10 26.64 19.29 -23.45
C VAL A 10 26.91 18.74 -22.05
N GLY A 11 28.03 19.10 -21.43
CA GLY A 11 28.36 18.70 -20.06
C GLY A 11 27.35 19.21 -19.04
N VAL A 12 26.97 20.50 -19.11
CA VAL A 12 25.93 21.08 -18.25
C VAL A 12 24.59 20.40 -18.46
N PHE A 13 24.22 20.09 -19.71
CA PHE A 13 22.97 19.42 -20.03
C PHE A 13 22.90 18.01 -19.42
N ILE A 14 23.98 17.22 -19.52
CA ILE A 14 24.04 15.87 -18.93
C ILE A 14 23.91 15.94 -17.40
N VAL A 15 24.62 16.86 -16.75
CA VAL A 15 24.51 17.05 -15.29
C VAL A 15 23.08 17.41 -14.89
N LEU A 16 22.42 18.27 -15.66
CA LEU A 16 21.05 18.70 -15.38
C LEU A 16 20.05 17.54 -15.53
N VAL A 17 20.21 16.70 -16.56
CA VAL A 17 19.40 15.49 -16.76
C VAL A 17 19.59 14.49 -15.62
N VAL A 18 20.82 14.30 -15.14
CA VAL A 18 21.11 13.39 -14.01
C VAL A 18 20.45 13.89 -12.72
N ILE A 19 20.51 15.19 -12.43
CA ILE A 19 19.87 15.77 -11.23
C ILE A 19 18.35 15.61 -11.29
N VAL A 20 17.73 15.89 -12.44
CA VAL A 20 16.28 15.74 -12.61
C VAL A 20 15.85 14.28 -12.49
N GLY A 21 16.62 13.36 -13.08
CA GLY A 21 16.39 11.92 -12.97
C GLY A 21 16.48 11.42 -11.53
N ALA A 22 17.50 11.85 -10.78
CA ALA A 22 17.69 11.48 -9.38
C ALA A 22 16.50 11.90 -8.50
N ILE A 23 16.00 13.13 -8.66
CA ILE A 23 14.83 13.63 -7.91
C ILE A 23 13.55 12.84 -8.25
N GLY A 24 13.38 12.47 -9.52
CA GLY A 24 12.25 11.66 -9.96
C GLY A 24 12.28 10.25 -9.37
N PHE A 25 13.45 9.61 -9.38
CA PHE A 25 13.64 8.25 -8.88
C PHE A 25 13.42 8.16 -7.36
N SER A 26 13.99 9.08 -6.57
CA SER A 26 13.81 9.10 -5.11
C SER A 26 12.35 9.23 -4.67
N ARG A 27 11.49 9.88 -5.46
CA ARG A 27 10.06 9.99 -5.16
C ARG A 27 9.30 8.70 -5.44
N HIS A 28 9.75 7.90 -6.41
CA HIS A 28 9.13 6.62 -6.72
C HIS A 28 9.42 5.60 -5.61
N ASP A 29 10.68 5.52 -5.16
CA ASP A 29 11.10 4.62 -4.08
C ASP A 29 10.36 4.92 -2.76
N ALA A 30 10.19 6.21 -2.44
CA ALA A 30 9.43 6.63 -1.26
C ALA A 30 7.97 6.13 -1.29
N ASN A 31 7.31 6.27 -2.44
CA ASN A 31 5.91 5.85 -2.60
C ASN A 31 5.75 4.32 -2.47
N VAL A 32 6.62 3.55 -3.12
CA VAL A 32 6.59 2.07 -3.06
C VAL A 32 6.87 1.58 -1.64
N ARG A 33 7.84 2.20 -0.96
CA ARG A 33 8.16 1.87 0.43
C ARG A 33 6.98 2.13 1.37
N THR A 34 6.31 3.28 1.25
CA THR A 34 5.12 3.57 2.05
C THR A 34 4.02 2.54 1.83
N LEU A 35 3.79 2.11 0.58
CA LEU A 35 2.82 1.06 0.30
C LEU A 35 3.21 -0.29 0.90
N GLN A 36 4.49 -0.65 0.88
CA GLN A 36 4.97 -1.88 1.52
C GLN A 36 4.80 -1.81 3.03
N GLU A 37 5.15 -0.69 3.66
CA GLU A 37 4.98 -0.50 5.11
C GLU A 37 3.50 -0.64 5.54
N VAL A 38 2.57 -0.13 4.73
CA VAL A 38 1.12 -0.29 4.96
C VAL A 38 0.68 -1.75 4.83
N GLN A 39 1.14 -2.45 3.79
CA GLN A 39 0.82 -3.87 3.59
C GLN A 39 1.33 -4.71 4.77
N PHE A 40 2.59 -4.52 5.16
CA PHE A 40 3.17 -5.23 6.30
C PHE A 40 2.44 -4.91 7.61
N ALA A 41 2.03 -3.64 7.84
CA ALA A 41 1.27 -3.29 9.03
C ALA A 41 -0.08 -4.02 9.09
N LEU A 42 -0.81 -4.07 7.97
CA LEU A 42 -2.09 -4.78 7.88
C LEU A 42 -1.93 -6.30 8.05
N GLU A 43 -0.91 -6.90 7.43
CA GLU A 43 -0.63 -8.34 7.56
C GLU A 43 -0.18 -8.71 8.98
N SER A 44 0.71 -7.91 9.57
CA SER A 44 1.23 -8.15 10.92
C SER A 44 0.15 -8.05 12.00
N SER A 45 -0.78 -7.11 11.86
CA SER A 45 -1.91 -6.97 12.79
C SER A 45 -2.87 -8.16 12.72
N ASN A 46 -3.09 -8.73 11.53
CA ASN A 46 -3.85 -9.97 11.39
C ASN A 46 -3.18 -11.16 12.09
N ILE A 47 -1.87 -11.32 11.93
CA ILE A 47 -1.11 -12.40 12.59
C ILE A 47 -1.14 -12.23 14.12
N GLY A 48 -1.07 -11.00 14.63
CA GLY A 48 -1.24 -10.70 16.05
C GLY A 48 -2.61 -11.13 16.57
N ALA A 49 -3.68 -10.77 15.85
CA ALA A 49 -5.05 -11.14 16.22
C ALA A 49 -5.29 -12.66 16.19
N ALA A 50 -4.67 -13.38 15.25
CA ALA A 50 -4.76 -14.84 15.16
C ALA A 50 -4.00 -15.56 16.30
N ARG A 51 -2.90 -14.98 16.78
CA ARG A 51 -2.06 -15.56 17.84
C ARG A 51 -2.74 -15.52 19.22
N ASP A 52 -3.67 -14.61 19.45
CA ASP A 52 -4.40 -14.47 20.73
C ASP A 52 -5.51 -15.53 20.91
N GLY A 53 -5.58 -16.55 20.05
CA GLY A 53 -6.39 -17.75 20.28
C GLY A 53 -7.89 -17.58 20.03
N ASN A 54 -8.32 -16.40 19.58
CA ASN A 54 -9.65 -16.25 18.99
C ASN A 54 -9.62 -16.91 17.60
N GLU A 55 -10.46 -17.92 17.38
CA GLU A 55 -10.93 -18.21 16.02
C GLU A 55 -11.28 -16.87 15.39
N LEU A 56 -10.71 -16.60 14.22
CA LEU A 56 -10.77 -15.32 13.52
C LEU A 56 -12.21 -15.02 13.07
N THR A 57 -13.10 -14.79 14.02
CA THR A 57 -14.37 -14.11 13.88
C THR A 57 -14.01 -12.63 13.75
N LEU A 58 -13.39 -12.29 12.62
CA LEU A 58 -13.12 -10.90 12.26
C LEU A 58 -14.45 -10.20 12.07
N SER A 59 -14.98 -9.68 13.17
CA SER A 59 -16.01 -8.65 13.11
C SER A 59 -15.49 -7.55 12.21
N SER A 60 -16.37 -7.02 11.37
CA SER A 60 -16.07 -5.87 10.50
C SER A 60 -15.44 -4.71 11.30
N ASP A 61 -15.79 -4.58 12.57
CA ASP A 61 -15.27 -3.55 13.47
C ASP A 61 -13.78 -3.71 13.77
N ALA A 62 -13.29 -4.95 13.92
CA ALA A 62 -11.88 -5.22 14.17
C ALA A 62 -11.01 -4.86 12.96
N VAL A 63 -11.46 -5.25 11.76
CA VAL A 63 -10.83 -4.88 10.48
C VAL A 63 -10.83 -3.37 10.29
N THR A 64 -11.95 -2.72 10.60
CA THR A 64 -12.09 -1.26 10.45
C THR A 64 -11.19 -0.51 11.41
N ASN A 65 -11.11 -0.93 12.67
CA ASN A 65 -10.23 -0.31 13.67
C ASN A 65 -8.75 -0.47 13.30
N MET A 66 -8.36 -1.65 12.82
CA MET A 66 -7.01 -1.91 12.30
C MET A 66 -6.67 -1.00 11.12
N ILE A 67 -7.54 -0.93 10.11
CA ILE A 67 -7.36 -0.03 8.97
C ILE A 67 -7.25 1.42 9.44
N ALA A 68 -8.10 1.85 10.37
CA ALA A 68 -8.11 3.21 10.89
C ALA A 68 -6.79 3.56 11.60
N GLU A 69 -6.21 2.63 12.36
CA GLU A 69 -4.91 2.80 13.01
C GLU A 69 -3.77 2.93 12.00
N VAL A 70 -3.77 2.10 10.95
CA VAL A 70 -2.78 2.18 9.86
C VAL A 70 -2.90 3.50 9.10
N ILE A 71 -4.12 3.93 8.76
CA ILE A 71 -4.37 5.23 8.12
C ILE A 71 -3.89 6.37 9.02
N LYS A 72 -4.20 6.32 10.32
CA LYS A 72 -3.79 7.36 11.28
C LYS A 72 -2.27 7.44 11.40
N THR A 73 -1.59 6.29 11.46
CA THR A 73 -0.13 6.22 11.57
C THR A 73 0.54 6.80 10.32
N GLN A 74 0.06 6.45 9.13
CA GLN A 74 0.61 6.98 7.88
C GLN A 74 0.33 8.47 7.70
N LYS A 75 -0.87 8.93 8.10
CA LYS A 75 -1.21 10.35 8.11
C LYS A 75 -0.28 11.14 9.03
N ASN A 76 0.06 10.60 10.20
CA ASN A 76 1.03 11.22 11.11
C ASN A 76 2.44 11.29 10.51
N ASN A 77 2.79 10.35 9.63
CA ASN A 77 4.07 10.33 8.90
C ASN A 77 4.07 11.21 7.64
N GLY A 78 3.01 11.99 7.41
CA GLY A 78 2.90 12.90 6.26
C GLY A 78 2.42 12.23 4.96
N ASN A 79 2.01 10.97 5.02
CA ASN A 79 1.49 10.22 3.87
C ASN A 79 -0.04 10.19 3.93
N ASP A 80 -0.70 10.68 2.88
CA ASP A 80 -2.15 10.55 2.74
C ASP A 80 -2.46 9.23 2.04
N ILE A 81 -3.13 8.30 2.72
CA ILE A 81 -3.47 6.99 2.17
C ILE A 81 -4.97 6.72 2.28
N ARG A 82 -5.52 6.05 1.27
CA ARG A 82 -6.88 5.52 1.26
C ARG A 82 -6.81 4.01 1.18
N VAL A 83 -7.47 3.33 2.11
CA VAL A 83 -7.57 1.87 2.12
C VAL A 83 -9.03 1.50 1.88
N ASN A 84 -9.31 0.87 0.75
CA ASN A 84 -10.60 0.23 0.47
C ASN A 84 -10.48 -1.26 0.81
N TYR A 85 -11.58 -1.89 1.21
CA TYR A 85 -11.60 -3.32 1.49
C TYR A 85 -12.91 -3.97 1.03
N ALA A 86 -12.86 -5.26 0.73
CA ALA A 86 -14.01 -6.10 0.43
C ALA A 86 -13.83 -7.49 1.07
N PHE A 87 -14.89 -8.00 1.70
CA PHE A 87 -14.95 -9.38 2.15
C PHE A 87 -15.23 -10.30 0.96
N LEU A 88 -14.51 -11.41 0.87
CA LEU A 88 -14.66 -12.42 -0.17
C LEU A 88 -15.06 -13.75 0.45
N ASN A 89 -16.04 -14.43 -0.16
CA ASN A 89 -16.46 -15.77 0.23
C ASN A 89 -15.46 -16.85 -0.28
N LYS A 90 -15.77 -18.13 -0.08
CA LYS A 90 -14.95 -19.27 -0.57
C LYS A 90 -14.77 -19.25 -2.09
N ASP A 91 -15.75 -18.74 -2.82
CA ASP A 91 -15.78 -18.66 -4.28
C ASP A 91 -15.08 -17.39 -4.81
N ASN A 92 -14.45 -16.61 -3.94
CA ASN A 92 -13.84 -15.30 -4.24
C ASN A 92 -14.81 -14.21 -4.69
N GLU A 93 -16.10 -14.36 -4.42
CA GLU A 93 -17.11 -13.35 -4.69
C GLU A 93 -17.23 -12.37 -3.52
N ILE A 94 -17.51 -11.11 -3.82
CA ILE A 94 -17.74 -10.07 -2.82
C ILE A 94 -18.98 -10.43 -2.01
N THR A 95 -18.81 -10.56 -0.70
CA THR A 95 -19.91 -10.82 0.24
C THR A 95 -20.08 -9.65 1.19
N SER A 96 -21.34 -9.32 1.51
CA SER A 96 -21.67 -8.38 2.57
C SER A 96 -21.80 -9.05 3.95
N ASN A 97 -21.68 -10.38 4.01
CA ASN A 97 -21.78 -11.16 5.24
C ASN A 97 -20.35 -11.53 5.74
N PRO A 98 -19.83 -10.85 6.77
CA PRO A 98 -18.47 -11.07 7.28
C PRO A 98 -18.24 -12.49 7.81
N GLU A 99 -19.28 -13.16 8.34
CA GLU A 99 -19.14 -14.51 8.89
C GLU A 99 -18.90 -15.58 7.81
N SER A 100 -19.43 -15.32 6.62
CA SER A 100 -19.23 -16.13 5.41
C SER A 100 -17.92 -15.82 4.68
N ALA A 101 -17.17 -14.81 5.14
CA ALA A 101 -15.94 -14.39 4.50
C ALA A 101 -14.81 -15.39 4.78
N ASN A 102 -14.09 -15.75 3.73
CA ASN A 102 -12.90 -16.57 3.77
C ASN A 102 -11.63 -15.73 3.58
N SER A 103 -11.73 -14.59 2.89
CA SER A 103 -10.62 -13.65 2.75
C SER A 103 -11.11 -12.20 2.70
N ILE A 104 -10.19 -11.27 2.91
CA ILE A 104 -10.41 -9.84 2.75
C ILE A 104 -9.43 -9.35 1.68
N GLN A 105 -9.95 -8.68 0.66
CA GLN A 105 -9.14 -7.99 -0.34
C GLN A 105 -9.02 -6.53 0.09
N PHE A 106 -7.78 -6.05 0.20
CA PHE A 106 -7.45 -4.67 0.46
C PHE A 106 -6.94 -4.01 -0.81
N GLN A 107 -7.35 -2.77 -1.03
CA GLN A 107 -6.78 -1.88 -2.03
C GLN A 107 -6.27 -0.62 -1.33
N ILE A 108 -4.97 -0.43 -1.34
CA ILE A 108 -4.26 0.67 -0.70
C ILE A 108 -3.86 1.67 -1.78
N GLN A 109 -4.27 2.91 -1.62
CA GLN A 109 -3.99 4.00 -2.53
C GLN A 109 -3.19 5.08 -1.80
N LEU A 110 -2.04 5.47 -2.35
CA LEU A 110 -1.29 6.63 -1.89
C LEU A 110 -1.82 7.87 -2.62
N LEU A 111 -2.20 8.88 -1.85
CA LEU A 111 -2.74 10.15 -2.32
C LEU A 111 -1.68 11.24 -2.23
N LYS A 112 -1.59 12.05 -3.28
CA LYS A 112 -0.86 13.31 -3.29
C LYS A 112 -1.74 14.38 -3.86
N ASP A 113 -1.99 15.45 -3.11
CA ASP A 113 -2.92 16.52 -3.50
C ASP A 113 -4.30 15.98 -3.92
N LYS A 114 -4.81 14.99 -3.18
CA LYS A 114 -6.06 14.25 -3.44
C LYS A 114 -6.09 13.42 -4.73
N LYS A 115 -4.96 13.27 -5.42
CA LYS A 115 -4.82 12.38 -6.60
C LYS A 115 -4.12 11.09 -6.20
N VAL A 116 -4.59 9.97 -6.75
CA VAL A 116 -3.94 8.68 -6.58
C VAL A 116 -2.63 8.69 -7.35
N VAL A 117 -1.51 8.55 -6.64
CA VAL A 117 -0.17 8.47 -7.23
C VAL A 117 0.40 7.06 -7.21
N SER A 118 -0.17 6.18 -6.40
CA SER A 118 0.20 4.77 -6.37
C SER A 118 -0.95 3.93 -5.82
N THR A 119 -1.04 2.68 -6.24
CA THR A 119 -2.06 1.72 -5.78
C THR A 119 -1.40 0.36 -5.61
N SER A 120 -1.78 -0.34 -4.54
CA SER A 120 -1.36 -1.70 -4.25
C SER A 120 -2.56 -2.49 -3.75
N GLU A 121 -2.58 -3.77 -4.08
CA GLU A 121 -3.62 -4.70 -3.65
C GLU A 121 -2.97 -5.79 -2.81
N SER A 122 -3.59 -6.12 -1.67
CA SER A 122 -3.15 -7.20 -0.80
C SER A 122 -4.37 -8.02 -0.38
N ARG A 123 -4.17 -9.33 -0.19
CA ARG A 123 -5.22 -10.26 0.21
C ARG A 123 -4.85 -10.92 1.52
N LEU A 124 -5.80 -10.93 2.44
CA LEU A 124 -5.69 -11.58 3.72
C LEU A 124 -6.64 -12.75 3.79
N VAL A 125 -6.09 -13.96 3.94
CA VAL A 125 -6.89 -15.18 4.10
C VAL A 125 -7.24 -15.32 5.57
N LEU A 126 -8.54 -15.38 5.89
CA LEU A 126 -9.05 -15.45 7.26
C LEU A 126 -9.21 -16.89 7.75
N LYS A 127 -9.58 -17.77 6.83
CA LYS A 127 -9.77 -19.20 7.05
C LYS A 127 -8.97 -19.91 5.97
N GLU A 128 -8.13 -20.87 6.38
CA GLU A 128 -7.48 -21.77 5.42
C GLU A 128 -8.55 -22.34 4.50
N ILE A 129 -8.40 -22.10 3.20
CA ILE A 129 -9.20 -22.79 2.20
C ILE A 129 -8.60 -24.19 2.17
N GLU A 130 -9.20 -25.11 2.93
CA GLU A 130 -8.88 -26.53 2.83
C GLU A 130 -9.22 -26.95 1.40
N ASN A 131 -8.20 -27.02 0.55
CA ASN A 131 -8.33 -27.54 -0.80
C ASN A 131 -8.57 -29.05 -0.66
N GLY A 132 -9.81 -29.47 -0.90
CA GLY A 132 -10.17 -30.89 -1.05
C GLY A 132 -9.48 -31.53 -2.25
#